data_AF-A0A3D1NQK1-F1
#
_entry.id   AF-A0A3D1NQK1-F1
#
_cell.length_a   1.000
_cell.length_b   1.000
_cell.length_c   1.000
_cell.angle_alpha   90.00
_cell.angle_beta   90.00
_cell.angle_gamma   90.00
#
_symmetry.space_group_name_H-M   'P 1'
#
loop_
_entity.id
_entity.type
_entity.pdbx_description
1 polymer ?
#
loop_
_entity_poly.entity_id
_entity_poly.type
_entity_poly.pdbx_seq_one_letter_code
_entity_poly.pdbx_strand_id
1 'polypeptide(L)'
;MTDCEWISPESDPQEFERLAIRNGDVGYNRWLEFWEYPSAFADNFQTMHITSNADWDEEHPAGTLLDDILWAEFWSYADYIRSGYETGGGNNVQMLVEDLKADDMQMIRDYVIIYFTKTPTIDPIHTLTVEWTTVEGEVKTASLTCRPQVNAKE
;
A
#
# COMPACT_ATOMS: atom_id res chain seq x y z
N MET A 1 3.53 1.73 -11.55
CA MET A 1 3.09 0.38 -11.93
C MET A 1 2.26 0.51 -13.20
N THR A 2 2.76 0.08 -14.35
CA THR A 2 2.06 0.27 -15.64
C THR A 2 1.48 -1.00 -16.26
N ASP A 3 1.64 -2.17 -15.62
CA ASP A 3 0.98 -3.41 -16.05
C ASP A 3 0.45 -4.15 -14.83
N CYS A 4 -0.65 -3.67 -14.25
CA CYS A 4 -1.43 -4.46 -13.28
C CYS A 4 -2.59 -5.11 -14.06
N GLU A 5 -2.59 -6.44 -14.16
CA GLU A 5 -3.73 -7.18 -14.71
C GLU A 5 -4.84 -7.26 -13.65
N TRP A 6 -6.07 -6.94 -14.06
CA TRP A 6 -7.24 -7.05 -13.21
C TRP A 6 -7.71 -8.50 -13.10
N ILE A 7 -7.66 -9.05 -11.90
CA ILE A 7 -8.22 -10.37 -11.57
C ILE A 7 -9.67 -10.17 -11.10
N SER A 8 -10.62 -10.78 -11.80
CA SER A 8 -12.04 -10.78 -11.47
C SER A 8 -12.63 -12.19 -11.63
N PRO A 9 -13.83 -12.46 -11.09
CA PRO A 9 -14.53 -13.72 -11.32
C PRO A 9 -14.74 -14.06 -12.82
N GLU A 10 -14.76 -13.05 -13.69
CA GLU A 10 -14.92 -13.21 -15.13
C GLU A 10 -13.60 -13.35 -15.88
N SER A 11 -12.51 -12.69 -15.42
CA SER A 11 -11.21 -12.73 -16.11
C SER A 11 -10.39 -13.97 -15.73
N ASP A 12 -10.30 -14.30 -14.45
CA ASP A 12 -9.62 -15.47 -13.92
C ASP A 12 -10.34 -15.99 -12.66
N PRO A 13 -11.39 -16.81 -12.81
CA PRO A 13 -12.20 -17.27 -11.69
C PRO A 13 -11.42 -18.11 -10.68
N GLN A 14 -10.42 -18.88 -11.13
CA GLN A 14 -9.66 -19.78 -10.27
C GLN A 14 -8.71 -18.99 -9.37
N GLU A 15 -7.99 -18.03 -9.94
CA GLU A 15 -7.10 -17.19 -9.16
C GLU A 15 -7.90 -16.24 -8.24
N PHE A 16 -9.02 -15.70 -8.73
CA PHE A 16 -9.91 -14.90 -7.89
C PHE A 16 -10.42 -15.68 -6.67
N GLU A 17 -10.91 -16.91 -6.87
CA GLU A 17 -11.38 -17.76 -5.77
C GLU A 17 -10.24 -18.12 -4.79
N ARG A 18 -9.03 -18.40 -5.29
CA ARG A 18 -7.85 -18.63 -4.45
C ARG A 18 -7.55 -17.42 -3.55
N LEU A 19 -7.57 -16.22 -4.11
CA LEU A 19 -7.33 -14.97 -3.38
C LEU A 19 -8.45 -14.68 -2.36
N ALA A 20 -9.70 -14.90 -2.75
CA ALA A 20 -10.85 -14.74 -1.85
C ALA A 20 -10.74 -15.68 -0.64
N ILE A 21 -10.44 -16.96 -0.86
CA ILE A 21 -10.21 -17.95 0.20
C ILE A 21 -9.03 -17.55 1.10
N ARG A 22 -7.90 -17.11 0.52
CA ARG A 22 -6.72 -16.65 1.29
C ARG A 22 -7.10 -15.57 2.31
N ASN A 23 -8.00 -14.67 1.92
CA ASN A 23 -8.40 -13.52 2.70
C ASN A 23 -9.64 -13.76 3.59
N GLY A 24 -10.30 -14.91 3.47
CA GLY A 24 -11.57 -15.19 4.16
C GLY A 24 -12.77 -14.46 3.55
N ASP A 25 -12.65 -13.99 2.31
CA ASP A 25 -13.73 -13.33 1.57
C ASP A 25 -14.66 -14.40 1.00
N VAL A 26 -15.66 -14.82 1.77
CA VAL A 26 -16.61 -15.89 1.39
C VAL A 26 -17.92 -15.36 0.80
N GLY A 27 -18.12 -14.05 0.88
CA GLY A 27 -19.31 -13.32 0.42
C GLY A 27 -19.01 -12.30 -0.67
N TYR A 28 -17.89 -12.45 -1.40
CA TYR A 28 -17.48 -11.57 -2.50
C TYR A 28 -18.55 -11.37 -3.59
N ASN A 29 -19.48 -12.32 -3.72
CA ASN A 29 -20.57 -12.32 -4.70
C ASN A 29 -21.86 -11.67 -4.17
N ARG A 30 -21.82 -11.02 -3.00
CA ARG A 30 -22.99 -10.35 -2.43
C ARG A 30 -23.36 -9.10 -3.22
N TRP A 31 -24.65 -8.81 -3.27
CA TRP A 31 -25.11 -7.52 -3.78
C TRP A 31 -24.67 -6.42 -2.81
N LEU A 32 -23.95 -5.45 -3.36
CA LEU A 32 -23.51 -4.24 -2.69
C LEU A 32 -24.30 -3.07 -3.28
N GLU A 33 -24.95 -2.26 -2.45
CA GLU A 33 -25.56 -0.97 -2.88
C GLU A 33 -24.47 0.10 -3.09
N PHE A 34 -23.40 -0.27 -3.80
CA PHE A 34 -22.26 0.62 -4.07
C PHE A 34 -22.23 0.97 -5.56
N TRP A 35 -21.91 2.23 -5.85
CA TRP A 35 -21.67 2.71 -7.21
C TRP A 35 -20.25 2.39 -7.71
N GLU A 36 -19.39 1.84 -6.85
CA GLU A 36 -17.98 1.54 -7.10
C GLU A 36 -17.74 0.04 -6.89
N TYR A 37 -17.00 -0.58 -7.80
CA TYR A 37 -16.55 -1.96 -7.67
C TYR A 37 -15.35 -1.99 -6.72
N PRO A 38 -15.48 -2.54 -5.50
CA PRO A 38 -14.35 -2.58 -4.58
C PRO A 38 -13.22 -3.43 -5.18
N SER A 39 -12.03 -2.85 -5.19
CA SER A 39 -10.80 -3.46 -5.71
C SER A 39 -9.69 -3.38 -4.66
N ALA A 40 -8.86 -4.41 -4.62
CA ALA A 40 -7.67 -4.45 -3.77
C ALA A 40 -6.49 -5.04 -4.54
N PHE A 41 -5.27 -4.80 -4.05
CA PHE A 41 -4.12 -5.55 -4.54
C PHE A 41 -4.33 -7.04 -4.31
N ALA A 42 -3.96 -7.84 -5.32
CA ALA A 42 -3.96 -9.29 -5.22
C ALA A 42 -2.96 -9.78 -4.17
N ASP A 43 -1.87 -9.04 -3.94
CA ASP A 43 -0.87 -9.35 -2.94
C ASP A 43 -1.24 -8.76 -1.56
N ASN A 44 -0.92 -9.51 -0.51
CA ASN A 44 -0.76 -8.95 0.84
C ASN A 44 0.73 -8.73 1.08
N PHE A 45 1.10 -7.75 1.89
CA PHE A 45 2.51 -7.37 2.08
C PHE A 45 2.97 -7.59 3.52
N GLN A 46 4.26 -7.90 3.67
CA GLN A 46 4.94 -8.07 4.96
C GLN A 46 5.74 -6.83 5.34
N THR A 47 6.42 -6.23 4.36
CA THR A 47 7.27 -5.06 4.57
C THR A 47 7.05 -4.05 3.45
N MET A 48 7.32 -2.80 3.79
CA MET A 48 7.40 -1.68 2.88
C MET A 48 8.62 -0.87 3.26
N HIS A 49 9.50 -0.61 2.30
CA HIS A 49 10.71 0.19 2.47
C HIS A 49 10.77 1.28 1.42
N ILE A 50 11.20 2.47 1.81
CA ILE A 50 11.36 3.59 0.90
C ILE A 50 12.80 4.09 0.96
N THR A 51 13.40 4.25 -0.21
CA THR A 51 14.74 4.84 -0.36
C THR A 51 14.69 6.00 -1.34
N SER A 52 15.72 6.84 -1.29
CA SER A 52 15.96 7.87 -2.32
C SER A 52 17.30 7.68 -3.01
N ASN A 53 17.36 8.05 -4.29
CA ASN A 53 18.62 8.09 -5.05
C ASN A 53 19.54 9.28 -4.67
N ALA A 54 19.11 10.18 -3.78
CA ALA A 54 19.82 11.39 -3.41
C ALA A 54 19.75 11.60 -1.88
N ASP A 55 20.73 12.32 -1.34
CA ASP A 55 20.80 12.61 0.09
C ASP A 55 19.59 13.45 0.50
N TRP A 56 18.83 12.99 1.49
CA TRP A 56 17.68 13.72 2.00
C TRP A 56 18.13 14.78 3.02
N ASP A 57 18.98 14.36 3.95
CA ASP A 57 19.69 15.20 4.93
C ASP A 57 20.95 14.44 5.45
N GLU A 58 21.60 14.96 6.49
CA GLU A 58 22.82 14.36 7.06
C GLU A 58 22.59 12.96 7.67
N GLU A 59 21.39 12.68 8.18
CA GLU A 59 21.03 11.40 8.80
C GLU A 59 20.55 10.37 7.76
N HIS A 60 20.14 10.85 6.58
CA HIS A 60 19.57 10.03 5.50
C HIS A 60 20.31 10.23 4.17
N PRO A 61 21.54 9.68 4.02
CA PRO A 61 22.25 9.65 2.74
C PRO A 61 21.50 8.88 1.64
N ALA A 62 21.87 9.11 0.39
CA ALA A 62 21.34 8.41 -0.76
C ALA A 62 21.42 6.88 -0.57
N GLY A 63 20.29 6.21 -0.79
CA GLY A 63 20.14 4.76 -0.65
C GLY A 63 19.85 4.27 0.77
N THR A 64 19.83 5.13 1.79
CA THR A 64 19.33 4.73 3.12
C THR A 64 17.80 4.71 3.15
N LEU A 65 17.25 3.99 4.15
CA LEU A 65 15.81 3.97 4.40
C LEU A 65 15.34 5.35 4.83
N LEU A 66 14.09 5.65 4.47
CA LEU A 66 13.35 6.86 4.87
C LEU A 66 12.09 6.48 5.68
N ASP A 67 12.03 5.26 6.20
CA ASP A 67 10.83 4.67 6.77
C ASP A 67 10.35 5.39 8.05
N ASP A 68 11.28 6.04 8.75
CA ASP A 68 11.09 6.82 9.97
C ASP A 68 10.61 8.26 9.71
N ILE A 69 10.72 8.74 8.47
CA ILE A 69 10.34 10.12 8.10
C ILE A 69 9.20 10.19 7.06
N LEU A 70 8.67 9.04 6.62
CA LEU A 70 7.58 8.95 5.65
C LEU A 70 6.37 8.27 6.25
N TRP A 71 5.19 8.83 5.98
CA TRP A 71 3.91 8.23 6.35
C TRP A 71 3.28 7.54 5.14
N ALA A 72 2.73 6.35 5.35
CA ALA A 72 1.87 5.68 4.38
C ALA A 72 0.40 5.85 4.78
N GLU A 73 -0.45 6.12 3.79
CA GLU A 73 -1.90 6.11 3.94
C GLU A 73 -2.53 5.25 2.85
N PHE A 74 -3.42 4.35 3.24
CA PHE A 74 -4.19 3.54 2.31
C PHE A 74 -5.48 3.04 2.96
N TRP A 75 -6.43 2.59 2.13
CA TRP A 75 -7.66 1.94 2.59
C TRP A 75 -7.47 0.44 2.60
N SER A 76 -7.90 -0.27 3.64
CA SER A 76 -7.89 -1.73 3.71
C SER A 76 -9.30 -2.27 3.90
N TYR A 77 -9.60 -3.39 3.24
CA TYR A 77 -10.84 -4.14 3.45
C TYR A 77 -10.71 -5.27 4.47
N ALA A 78 -9.52 -5.44 5.08
CA ALA A 78 -9.22 -6.61 5.91
C ALA A 78 -10.19 -6.77 7.08
N ASP A 79 -10.39 -5.72 7.87
CA ASP A 79 -11.30 -5.76 9.02
C ASP A 79 -12.77 -5.94 8.59
N TYR A 80 -13.16 -5.36 7.46
CA TYR A 80 -14.49 -5.52 6.91
C TYR A 80 -14.79 -6.97 6.55
N ILE A 81 -13.91 -7.60 5.77
CA ILE A 81 -14.06 -8.99 5.36
C ILE A 81 -13.99 -9.92 6.57
N ARG A 82 -13.02 -9.74 7.47
CA ARG A 82 -12.81 -10.62 8.64
C ARG A 82 -13.89 -10.51 9.71
N SER A 83 -14.57 -9.37 9.79
CA SER A 83 -15.75 -9.22 10.64
C SER A 83 -16.99 -9.96 10.12
N GLY A 84 -16.91 -10.62 8.95
CA GLY A 84 -18.10 -11.15 8.29
C GLY A 84 -18.97 -10.06 7.68
N TYR A 85 -18.35 -8.96 7.24
CA TYR A 85 -18.99 -7.79 6.63
C TYR A 85 -19.92 -7.01 7.57
N GLU A 86 -19.64 -7.02 8.88
CA GLU A 86 -20.43 -6.32 9.90
C GLU A 86 -19.92 -4.88 10.15
N THR A 87 -18.67 -4.59 9.81
CA THR A 87 -18.03 -3.28 10.00
C THR A 87 -18.11 -2.39 8.74
N GLY A 88 -17.75 -1.11 8.85
CA GLY A 88 -18.06 -0.07 7.86
C GLY A 88 -17.26 -0.08 6.54
N GLY A 89 -17.28 -1.16 5.74
CA GLY A 89 -16.78 -1.18 4.36
C GLY A 89 -15.26 -1.06 4.19
N GLY A 90 -14.51 -1.17 5.29
CA GLY A 90 -13.05 -1.08 5.36
C GLY A 90 -12.62 0.01 6.35
N ASN A 91 -11.31 0.23 6.44
CA ASN A 91 -10.73 1.25 7.30
C ASN A 91 -9.52 1.92 6.64
N ASN A 92 -9.26 3.16 7.03
CA ASN A 92 -8.05 3.87 6.66
C ASN A 92 -6.92 3.44 7.59
N VAL A 93 -5.80 3.02 7.01
CA VAL A 93 -4.54 2.80 7.69
C VAL A 93 -3.67 4.01 7.38
N GLN A 94 -3.18 4.67 8.43
CA GLN A 94 -2.35 5.85 8.32
C GLN A 94 -1.30 5.85 9.43
N MET A 95 -0.03 5.64 9.10
CA MET A 95 1.07 5.54 10.06
C MET A 95 2.44 5.78 9.41
N LEU A 96 3.49 5.92 10.22
CA LEU A 96 4.88 5.89 9.74
C LEU A 96 5.19 4.55 9.07
N VAL A 97 6.02 4.59 8.03
CA VAL A 97 6.39 3.38 7.29
C VAL A 97 7.13 2.39 8.19
N GLU A 98 7.98 2.84 9.12
CA GLU A 98 8.66 1.98 10.10
C GLU A 98 7.70 1.26 11.07
N ASP A 99 6.53 1.85 11.30
CA ASP A 99 5.52 1.32 12.22
C ASP A 99 4.61 0.28 11.56
N LEU A 100 4.53 0.25 10.22
CA LEU A 100 3.71 -0.73 9.49
C LEU A 100 4.09 -2.17 9.87
N LYS A 101 3.08 -3.01 10.01
CA LYS A 101 3.21 -4.45 10.22
C LYS A 101 2.45 -5.21 9.13
N ALA A 102 2.77 -6.49 8.98
CA ALA A 102 2.15 -7.35 7.98
C ALA A 102 0.61 -7.43 8.10
N ASP A 103 0.06 -7.24 9.30
CA ASP A 103 -1.40 -7.23 9.52
C ASP A 103 -2.06 -5.94 9.03
N ASP A 104 -1.32 -4.83 9.01
CA ASP A 104 -1.82 -3.55 8.49
C ASP A 104 -1.88 -3.54 6.95
N MET A 105 -1.04 -4.34 6.30
CA MET A 105 -0.79 -4.29 4.85
C MET A 105 -1.50 -5.40 4.05
N GLN A 106 -2.77 -5.63 4.35
CA GLN A 106 -3.58 -6.70 3.74
C GLN A 106 -4.81 -6.13 3.06
N MET A 107 -5.19 -6.69 1.91
CA MET A 107 -6.34 -6.25 1.11
C MET A 107 -6.36 -4.72 0.94
N ILE A 108 -5.19 -4.15 0.68
CA ILE A 108 -5.02 -2.72 0.45
C ILE A 108 -5.73 -2.38 -0.85
N ARG A 109 -6.54 -1.31 -0.83
CA ARG A 109 -7.15 -0.73 -2.02
C ARG A 109 -6.06 -0.41 -3.05
N ASP A 110 -6.42 -0.33 -4.31
CA ASP A 110 -5.55 -0.17 -5.48
C ASP A 110 -4.61 1.08 -5.52
N TYR A 111 -4.42 1.78 -4.40
CA TYR A 111 -3.44 2.86 -4.24
C TYR A 111 -2.88 2.94 -2.82
N VAL A 112 -1.68 3.53 -2.73
CA VAL A 112 -1.02 3.96 -1.49
C VAL A 112 -0.60 5.41 -1.66
N ILE A 113 -0.82 6.24 -0.64
CA ILE A 113 -0.39 7.64 -0.60
C ILE A 113 0.78 7.75 0.37
N ILE A 114 1.84 8.45 -0.05
CA ILE A 114 3.01 8.73 0.79
C ILE A 114 3.01 10.22 1.16
N TYR A 115 3.08 10.50 2.47
CA TYR A 115 3.22 11.84 3.00
C TYR A 115 4.64 12.08 3.52
N PHE A 116 5.20 13.22 3.13
CA PHE A 116 6.49 13.68 3.59
C PHE A 116 6.33 14.43 4.92
N THR A 117 6.99 13.95 5.98
CA THR A 117 7.00 14.65 7.28
C THR A 117 8.07 15.74 7.34
N LYS A 118 9.08 15.65 6.47
CA LYS A 118 10.22 16.57 6.37
C LYS A 118 10.45 16.95 4.91
N THR A 119 10.91 18.18 4.66
CA THR A 119 11.40 18.58 3.33
C THR A 119 12.90 18.23 3.27
N PRO A 120 13.39 17.62 2.19
CA PRO A 120 14.82 17.40 1.99
C PRO A 120 15.61 18.70 2.12
N THR A 121 16.81 18.62 2.68
CA THR A 121 17.66 19.80 2.96
C THR A 121 18.84 19.93 2.01
N ILE A 122 19.18 18.88 1.28
CA ILE A 122 20.36 18.80 0.40
C ILE A 122 19.93 18.87 -1.06
N ASP A 123 19.32 17.80 -1.58
CA ASP A 123 18.84 17.75 -2.95
C ASP A 123 17.35 18.09 -3.04
N PRO A 124 16.90 18.91 -4.01
CA PRO A 124 15.49 19.27 -4.11
C PRO A 124 14.68 18.30 -4.99
N ILE A 125 15.33 17.37 -5.70
CA ILE A 125 14.68 16.42 -6.62
C ILE A 125 15.12 15.01 -6.24
N HIS A 126 14.16 14.16 -5.97
CA HIS A 126 14.38 12.77 -5.57
C HIS A 126 13.63 11.82 -6.48
N THR A 127 14.28 10.76 -6.89
CA THR A 127 13.64 9.52 -7.32
C THR A 127 13.52 8.63 -6.09
N LEU A 128 12.29 8.48 -5.62
CA LEU A 128 11.97 7.56 -4.54
C LEU A 128 11.70 6.19 -5.13
N THR A 129 12.27 5.17 -4.51
CA THR A 129 11.97 3.77 -4.80
C THR A 129 11.27 3.19 -3.60
N VAL A 130 10.04 2.70 -3.84
CA VAL A 130 9.27 1.96 -2.85
C VAL A 130 9.40 0.49 -3.18
N GLU A 131 9.81 -0.29 -2.19
CA GLU A 131 9.93 -1.73 -2.24
C GLU A 131 8.91 -2.35 -1.27
N TRP A 132 8.09 -3.27 -1.78
CA TRP A 132 7.19 -4.07 -0.97
C TRP A 132 7.59 -5.54 -1.07
N THR A 133 7.64 -6.23 0.07
CA THR A 133 7.77 -7.69 0.09
C THR A 133 6.41 -8.31 0.35
N THR A 134 5.94 -9.20 -0.53
CA THR A 134 4.65 -9.89 -0.37
C THR A 134 4.72 -10.95 0.75
N VAL A 135 3.56 -11.44 1.21
CA VAL A 135 3.49 -12.57 2.16
C VAL A 135 4.09 -13.86 1.60
N GLU A 136 4.13 -13.99 0.28
CA GLU A 136 4.77 -15.08 -0.46
C GLU A 136 6.29 -14.87 -0.66
N GLY A 137 6.83 -13.71 -0.25
CA GLY A 137 8.26 -13.39 -0.31
C GLY A 137 8.73 -12.78 -1.63
N GLU A 138 7.81 -12.38 -2.51
CA GLU A 138 8.14 -11.68 -3.75
C GLU A 138 8.41 -10.19 -3.46
N VAL A 139 9.40 -9.61 -4.12
CA VAL A 139 9.71 -8.18 -4.02
C VAL A 139 9.08 -7.44 -5.20
N LYS A 140 8.21 -6.47 -4.91
CA LYS A 140 7.60 -5.55 -5.88
C LYS A 140 8.20 -4.16 -5.69
N THR A 141 8.49 -3.47 -6.79
CA THR A 141 9.06 -2.11 -6.74
C THR A 141 8.25 -1.11 -7.55
N ALA A 142 8.09 0.10 -7.02
CA ALA A 142 7.66 1.26 -7.78
C ALA A 142 8.66 2.41 -7.60
N SER A 143 8.70 3.34 -8.55
CA SER A 143 9.52 4.53 -8.39
C SER A 143 8.83 5.77 -8.93
N LEU A 144 9.11 6.90 -8.30
CA LEU A 144 8.57 8.21 -8.66
C LEU A 144 9.65 9.27 -8.49
N THR A 145 9.84 10.09 -9.52
CA THR A 145 10.65 11.31 -9.41
C THR A 145 9.76 12.48 -9.01
N CYS A 146 10.11 13.16 -7.92
CA CYS A 146 9.34 14.28 -7.37
C CYS A 146 10.25 15.33 -6.72
N ARG A 147 9.63 16.44 -6.31
CA ARG A 147 10.23 17.43 -5.40
C ARG A 147 9.50 17.31 -4.06
N PRO A 148 10.01 16.54 -3.09
CA PRO A 148 9.31 16.34 -1.83
C PRO A 148 9.11 17.66 -1.11
N GLN A 149 7.93 17.86 -0.54
CA GLN A 149 7.58 19.00 0.30
C GLN A 149 6.76 18.47 1.46
N VAL A 150 6.98 19.02 2.67
CA VAL A 150 6.14 18.68 3.83
C VAL A 150 4.68 18.84 3.47
N ASN A 151 3.97 17.74 3.50
CA ASN A 151 2.52 17.69 3.39
C ASN A 151 1.99 17.40 4.80
N ALA A 152 2.31 18.28 5.75
CA ALA A 152 1.71 18.21 7.08
C ALA A 152 0.20 18.41 6.89
N LYS A 153 -0.59 17.39 7.26
CA LYS A 153 -1.99 17.65 7.61
C LYS A 153 -1.95 18.59 8.82
N GLU A 154 -2.61 19.75 8.69
CA GLU A 154 -3.02 20.55 9.87
C GLU A 154 -3.89 19.70 10.81
#